data_AF-A0A6P2CL08-F1
#
_entry.id   AF-A0A6P2CL08-F1
#
_cell.length_a   1.000
_cell.length_b   1.000
_cell.length_c   1.000
_cell.angle_alpha   90.00
_cell.angle_beta   90.00
_cell.angle_gamma   90.00
#
_symmetry.space_group_name_H-M   'P 1'
#
loop_
_entity.id
_entity.type
_entity.pdbx_description
1 polymer ?
#
loop_
_entity_poly.entity_id
_entity_poly.type
_entity_poly.pdbx_seq_one_letter_code
_entity_poly.pdbx_strand_id
1 'polypeptide(L)'
;MINNKKMILLITSLVTFSGMLVVYHEYTKNIVSTINLQESPSQQYKIQPLANESSTTTDSELTDAGNWVSNLPIDESGVLGIAANFNIFANHISSSSYQQLTGNFATKSLLSDSSIIGKKDTLSYIQSEVKAIPWGVINNNSGKLILGQQFHYNKNSTMLTDGSNTVKIVDSGLYRENSNQIDFDNEFIRLKENSKKIADFAQNNNPVITDSGVWGKQNVNLSNLKPIDGILYINFKSLSDLQTFYNSTSSNMPSDVKTIVINMDVATDIKLDLGTQNQALAGKKVMLNFYNTSQNQQFDKSINLGNQSVNLGLIFAPAATVNVSHGYAGSVVANEVTNSNSNALTPFPDIDVPTDDNTPKSSLIVPKNIDFGKVSINSVNTITKEWSPEEQKQLVVGGPKDSNLKINLSVSNQKINGNTLSEQQALTWNLIYTDPKTPTNNHTQAINQGAGIINYWRWNGNQDSAWYPLKDWTWNKANQTNPYYEFQITNLKNIQQVGQYTADLTWTINDAP
;
A
#
# COMPACT_ATOMS: atom_id res chain seq x y z
N MET A 1 -47.26 -19.41 -56.85
CA MET A 1 -47.64 -18.75 -55.58
C MET A 1 -46.37 -18.28 -54.89
N ILE A 2 -46.06 -17.00 -55.00
CA ILE A 2 -44.85 -16.39 -54.43
C ILE A 2 -45.26 -15.68 -53.12
N ASN A 3 -44.48 -15.92 -52.08
CA ASN A 3 -44.78 -15.75 -50.66
C ASN A 3 -45.17 -14.32 -50.21
N ASN A 4 -46.44 -14.14 -49.84
CA ASN A 4 -46.97 -12.96 -49.13
C ASN A 4 -46.27 -12.64 -47.78
N LYS A 5 -45.49 -13.57 -47.22
CA LYS A 5 -44.74 -13.37 -45.96
C LYS A 5 -43.50 -12.49 -46.08
N LYS A 6 -42.86 -12.39 -47.26
CA LYS A 6 -41.67 -11.53 -47.46
C LYS A 6 -42.03 -10.05 -47.65
N MET A 7 -43.22 -9.76 -48.19
CA MET A 7 -43.69 -8.38 -48.43
C MET A 7 -44.13 -7.69 -47.13
N ILE A 8 -44.72 -8.43 -46.19
CA ILE A 8 -45.13 -7.88 -44.88
C ILE A 8 -43.91 -7.52 -44.01
N LEU A 9 -42.82 -8.30 -44.08
CA LEU A 9 -41.59 -8.06 -43.32
C LEU A 9 -40.81 -6.82 -43.83
N LEU A 10 -40.91 -6.53 -45.14
CA LEU A 10 -40.28 -5.36 -45.75
C LEU A 10 -41.04 -4.06 -45.45
N ILE A 11 -42.37 -4.14 -45.31
CA ILE A 11 -43.22 -2.99 -44.98
C ILE A 11 -43.12 -2.65 -43.48
N THR A 12 -42.98 -3.64 -42.59
CA THR A 12 -42.80 -3.39 -41.15
C THR A 12 -41.41 -2.84 -40.78
N SER A 13 -40.37 -3.19 -41.55
CA SER A 13 -39.01 -2.63 -41.38
C SER A 13 -38.88 -1.20 -41.91
N LEU A 14 -39.64 -0.81 -42.95
CA LEU A 14 -39.65 0.58 -43.43
C LEU A 14 -40.37 1.54 -42.47
N VAL A 15 -41.46 1.10 -41.83
CA VAL A 15 -42.26 1.93 -40.90
C VAL A 15 -41.54 2.17 -39.57
N THR A 16 -40.75 1.21 -39.09
CA THR A 16 -39.94 1.33 -37.86
C THR A 16 -38.72 2.23 -38.07
N PHE A 17 -38.12 2.24 -39.26
CA PHE A 17 -37.00 3.13 -39.60
C PHE A 17 -37.45 4.59 -39.79
N SER A 18 -38.64 4.83 -40.34
CA SER A 18 -39.21 6.19 -40.45
C SER A 18 -39.66 6.79 -39.11
N GLY A 19 -40.08 5.96 -38.15
CA GLY A 19 -40.48 6.42 -36.80
C GLY A 19 -39.31 6.92 -35.95
N MET A 20 -38.13 6.29 -36.05
CA MET A 20 -36.93 6.75 -35.33
C MET A 20 -36.33 8.04 -35.90
N LEU A 21 -36.48 8.30 -37.21
CA LEU A 21 -36.00 9.52 -37.85
C LEU A 21 -36.84 10.77 -37.51
N VAL A 22 -38.15 10.61 -37.30
CA VAL A 22 -39.03 11.73 -36.89
C VAL A 22 -38.77 12.14 -35.43
N VAL A 23 -38.54 11.18 -34.54
CA VAL A 23 -38.21 11.47 -33.12
C VAL A 23 -36.83 12.11 -32.96
N TYR A 24 -35.86 11.76 -33.82
CA TYR A 24 -34.53 12.39 -33.81
C TYR A 24 -34.53 13.81 -34.41
N HIS A 25 -35.46 14.11 -35.34
CA HIS A 25 -35.60 15.43 -35.96
C HIS A 25 -36.43 16.43 -35.11
N GLU A 26 -37.35 15.96 -34.26
CA GLU A 26 -38.04 16.83 -33.28
C GLU A 26 -37.15 17.21 -32.09
N TYR A 27 -36.25 16.33 -31.64
CA TYR A 27 -35.34 16.64 -30.53
C TYR A 27 -34.27 17.70 -30.89
N THR A 28 -33.94 17.83 -32.17
CA THR A 28 -32.95 18.80 -32.68
C THR A 28 -33.55 20.17 -33.03
N LYS A 29 -34.88 20.33 -33.06
CA LYS A 29 -35.55 21.60 -33.35
C LYS A 29 -35.80 22.52 -32.15
N ASN A 30 -35.62 22.05 -30.92
CA ASN A 30 -35.86 22.85 -29.70
C ASN A 30 -34.62 23.58 -29.13
N ILE A 31 -33.51 23.64 -29.86
CA ILE A 31 -32.34 24.43 -29.46
C ILE A 31 -31.85 25.31 -30.62
N VAL A 32 -32.72 26.09 -31.28
CA VAL A 32 -32.28 27.29 -32.02
C VAL A 32 -33.40 28.33 -32.09
N SER A 33 -33.05 29.55 -31.66
CA SER A 33 -33.62 30.88 -31.98
C SER A 33 -34.84 31.42 -31.22
N THR A 34 -34.59 32.47 -30.41
CA THR A 34 -35.13 33.81 -30.74
C THR A 34 -34.26 34.89 -30.11
N ILE A 35 -33.37 35.49 -30.91
CA ILE A 35 -32.80 36.82 -30.65
C ILE A 35 -33.62 37.78 -31.53
N ASN A 36 -34.41 38.65 -30.91
CA ASN A 36 -35.04 39.77 -31.61
C ASN A 36 -34.14 41.01 -31.42
N LEU A 37 -33.61 41.51 -32.54
CA LEU A 37 -33.00 42.83 -32.65
C LEU A 37 -34.08 43.84 -33.05
N GLN A 38 -34.30 44.84 -32.21
CA GLN A 38 -35.06 46.05 -32.57
C GLN A 38 -34.32 47.26 -31.95
N GLU A 39 -33.90 48.19 -32.80
CA GLU A 39 -32.99 49.30 -32.45
C GLU A 39 -33.70 50.54 -31.85
N SER A 40 -33.01 51.14 -30.85
CA SER A 40 -32.86 52.57 -30.48
C SER A 40 -33.96 53.30 -29.65
N PRO A 41 -33.63 54.30 -28.77
CA PRO A 41 -32.39 55.12 -28.74
C PRO A 41 -31.66 55.28 -27.38
N SER A 42 -30.35 55.54 -27.52
CA SER A 42 -29.35 56.13 -26.61
C SER A 42 -29.75 56.55 -25.18
N GLN A 43 -29.29 55.78 -24.19
CA GLN A 43 -28.79 56.33 -22.91
C GLN A 43 -27.46 55.65 -22.56
N GLN A 44 -26.46 56.45 -22.17
CA GLN A 44 -25.14 55.96 -21.78
C GLN A 44 -25.26 55.10 -20.52
N TYR A 45 -25.20 53.78 -20.67
CA TYR A 45 -25.05 52.85 -19.55
C TYR A 45 -23.58 52.76 -19.17
N LYS A 46 -23.24 53.25 -17.96
CA LYS A 46 -22.03 52.80 -17.27
C LYS A 46 -22.22 51.33 -16.94
N ILE A 47 -21.37 50.47 -17.49
CA ILE A 47 -21.27 49.07 -17.07
C ILE A 47 -20.75 49.08 -15.63
N GLN A 48 -21.65 48.96 -14.65
CA GLN A 48 -21.28 48.37 -13.38
C GLN A 48 -21.07 46.87 -13.65
N PRO A 49 -19.94 46.28 -13.23
CA PRO A 49 -19.83 44.84 -13.22
C PRO A 49 -21.07 44.30 -12.48
N LEU A 50 -21.77 43.33 -13.09
CA LEU A 50 -22.59 42.41 -12.31
C LEU A 50 -21.71 41.99 -11.14
N ALA A 51 -22.20 42.17 -9.91
CA ALA A 51 -21.51 41.66 -8.74
C ALA A 51 -21.02 40.27 -9.11
N ASN A 52 -19.71 40.04 -8.98
CA ASN A 52 -19.18 38.69 -8.97
C ASN A 52 -20.05 37.96 -7.94
N GLU A 53 -21.03 37.19 -8.40
CA GLU A 53 -21.26 35.87 -7.84
C GLU A 53 -19.99 35.09 -8.19
N SER A 54 -18.90 35.45 -7.50
CA SER A 54 -18.11 34.46 -6.84
C SER A 54 -19.14 33.64 -6.08
N SER A 55 -19.66 32.58 -6.70
CA SER A 55 -19.93 31.39 -5.94
C SER A 55 -18.59 31.04 -5.33
N THR A 56 -18.29 31.68 -4.20
CA THR A 56 -17.51 31.07 -3.14
C THR A 56 -18.31 29.80 -2.85
N THR A 57 -18.03 28.74 -3.61
CA THR A 57 -18.25 27.38 -3.14
C THR A 57 -17.46 27.35 -1.85
N THR A 58 -18.17 27.57 -0.76
CA THR A 58 -17.66 27.38 0.58
C THR A 58 -17.23 25.93 0.62
N ASP A 59 -15.93 25.74 0.42
CA ASP A 59 -15.22 24.50 0.56
C ASP A 59 -15.27 24.15 2.05
N SER A 60 -16.43 23.65 2.51
CA SER A 60 -16.69 23.39 3.92
C SER A 60 -16.09 22.04 4.30
N GLU A 61 -14.76 22.05 4.22
CA GLU A 61 -13.74 21.40 5.03
C GLU A 61 -13.81 19.88 5.12
N LEU A 62 -13.32 19.22 4.06
CA LEU A 62 -12.58 17.97 4.27
C LEU A 62 -11.43 18.26 5.23
N THR A 63 -11.29 17.46 6.28
CA THR A 63 -10.17 17.58 7.21
C THR A 63 -8.85 17.35 6.48
N ASP A 64 -7.81 18.14 6.73
CA ASP A 64 -6.48 17.88 6.19
C ASP A 64 -5.97 16.50 6.66
N ALA A 65 -5.53 15.67 5.71
CA ALA A 65 -4.96 14.37 5.99
C ALA A 65 -3.57 14.44 6.62
N GLY A 66 -2.89 15.60 6.56
CA GLY A 66 -1.50 15.81 6.92
C GLY A 66 -0.55 15.09 5.96
N ASN A 67 0.72 14.94 6.36
CA ASN A 67 1.63 14.00 5.71
C ASN A 67 1.27 12.56 6.12
N TRP A 68 0.21 12.02 5.53
CA TRP A 68 -0.35 10.74 5.94
C TRP A 68 0.52 9.57 5.51
N VAL A 69 1.25 9.72 4.39
CA VAL A 69 2.21 8.73 3.87
C VAL A 69 3.37 8.54 4.85
N SER A 70 3.83 9.59 5.56
CA SER A 70 4.94 9.45 6.52
C SER A 70 4.63 8.55 7.72
N ASN A 71 3.36 8.24 7.97
CA ASN A 71 2.93 7.34 9.04
C ASN A 71 2.83 5.87 8.59
N LEU A 72 3.09 5.61 7.31
CA LEU A 72 3.07 4.26 6.75
C LEU A 72 4.47 3.63 6.81
N PRO A 73 4.58 2.33 7.15
CA PRO A 73 5.81 1.59 6.92
C PRO A 73 6.03 1.44 5.41
N ILE A 74 7.02 2.15 4.87
CA ILE A 74 7.37 2.12 3.45
C ILE A 74 8.83 1.70 3.34
N ASP A 75 9.06 0.60 2.64
CA ASP A 75 10.38 0.20 2.18
C ASP A 75 10.54 0.57 0.70
N GLU A 76 11.15 1.71 0.42
CA GLU A 76 11.35 2.18 -0.96
C GLU A 76 12.27 1.23 -1.77
N SER A 77 13.06 0.40 -1.09
CA SER A 77 13.94 -0.60 -1.70
C SER A 77 13.25 -1.94 -1.96
N GLY A 78 12.06 -2.15 -1.39
CA GLY A 78 11.23 -3.33 -1.57
C GLY A 78 10.51 -3.37 -2.91
N VAL A 79 9.97 -4.53 -3.27
CA VAL A 79 9.23 -4.75 -4.52
C VAL A 79 8.01 -3.85 -4.59
N LEU A 80 7.24 -3.75 -3.50
CA LEU A 80 5.93 -3.11 -3.43
C LEU A 80 5.98 -1.67 -2.92
N GLY A 81 6.95 -1.32 -2.07
CA GLY A 81 7.08 0.00 -1.48
C GLY A 81 5.78 0.48 -0.85
N ILE A 82 5.26 1.62 -1.31
CA ILE A 82 4.01 2.17 -0.79
C ILE A 82 2.80 1.25 -1.04
N ALA A 83 2.82 0.46 -2.12
CA ALA A 83 1.74 -0.47 -2.46
C ALA A 83 1.54 -1.57 -1.40
N ALA A 84 2.56 -1.91 -0.61
CA ALA A 84 2.45 -2.90 0.48
C ALA A 84 1.43 -2.51 1.58
N ASN A 85 1.08 -1.22 1.66
CA ASN A 85 0.12 -0.70 2.64
C ASN A 85 -1.35 -0.87 2.21
N PHE A 86 -1.58 -1.33 0.98
CA PHE A 86 -2.90 -1.43 0.38
C PHE A 86 -3.20 -2.86 -0.05
N ASN A 87 -4.43 -3.30 0.20
CA ASN A 87 -4.93 -4.55 -0.36
C ASN A 87 -5.17 -4.43 -1.86
N ILE A 88 -5.56 -3.25 -2.34
CA ILE A 88 -5.68 -2.95 -3.77
C ILE A 88 -4.91 -1.66 -4.06
N PHE A 89 -3.84 -1.75 -4.85
CA PHE A 89 -3.11 -0.60 -5.37
C PHE A 89 -3.23 -0.58 -6.90
N ALA A 90 -4.00 0.34 -7.45
CA ALA A 90 -4.30 0.33 -8.89
C ALA A 90 -4.45 1.72 -9.48
N ASN A 91 -4.02 1.95 -10.73
CA ASN A 91 -4.34 3.22 -11.40
C ASN A 91 -5.86 3.41 -11.48
N HIS A 92 -6.59 2.37 -11.85
CA HIS A 92 -8.05 2.43 -12.00
C HIS A 92 -8.72 1.29 -11.23
N ILE A 93 -9.71 1.61 -10.39
CA ILE A 93 -10.57 0.63 -9.75
C ILE A 93 -11.99 0.79 -10.28
N SER A 94 -12.59 -0.31 -10.71
CA SER A 94 -14.02 -0.45 -10.98
C SER A 94 -14.63 -1.41 -9.97
N SER A 95 -15.74 -1.03 -9.33
CA SER A 95 -16.47 -1.89 -8.41
C SER A 95 -17.90 -2.08 -8.89
N SER A 96 -18.32 -3.33 -9.09
CA SER A 96 -19.67 -3.64 -9.56
C SER A 96 -20.74 -3.51 -8.47
N SER A 97 -22.01 -3.37 -8.89
CA SER A 97 -23.16 -3.22 -8.01
C SER A 97 -23.24 -4.32 -6.94
N TYR A 98 -23.54 -3.90 -5.70
CA TYR A 98 -23.74 -4.76 -4.51
C TYR A 98 -22.51 -5.42 -3.88
N GLN A 99 -21.29 -5.16 -4.37
CA GLN A 99 -20.05 -5.74 -3.81
C GLN A 99 -19.15 -4.65 -3.25
N GLN A 100 -18.83 -4.75 -1.96
CA GLN A 100 -18.06 -3.73 -1.23
C GLN A 100 -16.57 -3.81 -1.61
N LEU A 101 -15.92 -2.66 -1.81
CA LEU A 101 -14.45 -2.62 -1.82
C LEU A 101 -13.96 -2.79 -0.38
N THR A 102 -13.63 -4.01 0.03
CA THR A 102 -13.19 -4.28 1.40
C THR A 102 -11.66 -4.24 1.53
N GLY A 103 -11.16 -3.63 2.61
CA GLY A 103 -9.73 -3.47 2.88
C GLY A 103 -9.20 -2.07 2.56
N ASN A 104 -7.88 -1.90 2.67
CA ASN A 104 -7.20 -0.68 2.28
C ASN A 104 -7.07 -0.64 0.75
N PHE A 105 -7.34 0.50 0.11
CA PHE A 105 -7.06 0.67 -1.32
C PHE A 105 -6.48 2.03 -1.64
N ALA A 106 -5.69 2.13 -2.70
CA ALA A 106 -5.25 3.39 -3.27
C ALA A 106 -5.44 3.35 -4.79
N THR A 107 -6.03 4.41 -5.33
CA THR A 107 -6.24 4.50 -6.78
C THR A 107 -6.19 5.90 -7.36
N LYS A 108 -5.86 6.03 -8.66
CA LYS A 108 -6.03 7.31 -9.35
C LYS A 108 -7.49 7.63 -9.61
N SER A 109 -8.26 6.66 -10.08
CA SER A 109 -9.67 6.84 -10.41
C SER A 109 -10.53 5.69 -9.90
N LEU A 110 -11.69 6.02 -9.35
CA LEU A 110 -12.68 5.04 -8.91
C LEU A 110 -13.95 5.15 -9.73
N LEU A 111 -14.34 4.07 -10.41
CA LEU A 111 -15.71 3.85 -10.88
C LEU A 111 -16.42 2.94 -9.88
N SER A 112 -17.35 3.48 -9.11
CA SER A 112 -18.07 2.72 -8.08
C SER A 112 -19.55 2.62 -8.40
N ASP A 113 -19.98 1.42 -8.76
CA ASP A 113 -21.39 1.02 -8.70
C ASP A 113 -21.75 0.41 -7.34
N SER A 114 -20.78 0.30 -6.43
CA SER A 114 -20.96 -0.16 -5.06
C SER A 114 -21.59 0.92 -4.18
N SER A 115 -22.46 0.50 -3.28
CA SER A 115 -23.01 1.36 -2.23
C SER A 115 -22.04 1.57 -1.06
N ILE A 116 -20.97 0.78 -0.93
CA ILE A 116 -20.04 0.84 0.22
C ILE A 116 -18.60 0.69 -0.25
N ILE A 117 -17.72 1.56 0.24
CA ILE A 117 -16.26 1.49 0.04
C ILE A 117 -15.51 1.46 1.37
N GLY A 118 -14.43 0.69 1.41
CA GLY A 118 -13.63 0.46 2.60
C GLY A 118 -14.34 -0.40 3.65
N LYS A 119 -13.59 -0.74 4.71
CA LYS A 119 -14.11 -1.38 5.92
C LYS A 119 -13.74 -0.53 7.13
N LYS A 120 -14.53 -0.60 8.21
CA LYS A 120 -14.22 0.14 9.44
C LYS A 120 -12.75 -0.06 9.85
N ASP A 121 -12.09 1.04 10.20
CA ASP A 121 -10.68 1.10 10.61
C ASP A 121 -9.63 0.86 9.48
N THR A 122 -10.03 0.99 8.21
CA THR A 122 -9.11 0.95 7.05
C THR A 122 -8.69 2.34 6.55
N LEU A 123 -7.56 2.39 5.84
CA LEU A 123 -7.06 3.57 5.11
C LEU A 123 -7.33 3.39 3.61
N SER A 124 -7.93 4.38 2.97
CA SER A 124 -8.18 4.39 1.54
C SER A 124 -7.77 5.71 0.90
N TYR A 125 -7.36 5.69 -0.37
CA TYR A 125 -6.93 6.87 -1.13
C TYR A 125 -7.51 6.88 -2.54
N ILE A 126 -8.04 8.03 -2.97
CA ILE A 126 -8.47 8.29 -4.35
C ILE A 126 -7.79 9.58 -4.82
N GLN A 127 -6.96 9.49 -5.86
CA GLN A 127 -6.16 10.63 -6.31
C GLN A 127 -6.99 11.66 -7.05
N SER A 128 -7.70 11.28 -8.12
CA SER A 128 -8.06 12.23 -9.20
C SER A 128 -9.52 12.22 -9.65
N GLU A 129 -10.16 11.05 -9.69
CA GLU A 129 -11.47 10.91 -10.35
C GLU A 129 -12.40 9.97 -9.59
N VAL A 130 -13.69 10.33 -9.54
CA VAL A 130 -14.75 9.46 -9.00
C VAL A 130 -15.98 9.46 -9.90
N LYS A 131 -16.42 8.27 -10.29
CA LYS A 131 -17.64 8.04 -11.06
C LYS A 131 -18.52 7.05 -10.32
N ALA A 132 -19.83 7.25 -10.39
CA ALA A 132 -20.82 6.30 -9.89
C ALA A 132 -22.00 6.22 -10.86
N ILE A 133 -22.76 5.12 -10.81
CA ILE A 133 -24.05 5.05 -11.50
C ILE A 133 -24.96 6.22 -11.11
N PRO A 134 -25.80 6.71 -12.04
CA PRO A 134 -26.76 7.77 -11.76
C PRO A 134 -27.59 7.45 -10.50
N TRP A 135 -27.68 8.42 -9.57
CA TRP A 135 -28.38 8.30 -8.28
C TRP A 135 -27.74 7.34 -7.25
N GLY A 136 -26.55 6.78 -7.55
CA GLY A 136 -25.78 5.98 -6.61
C GLY A 136 -25.32 6.79 -5.39
N VAL A 137 -25.41 6.18 -4.21
CA VAL A 137 -24.85 6.72 -2.97
C VAL A 137 -23.69 5.84 -2.55
N ILE A 138 -22.51 6.42 -2.44
CA ILE A 138 -21.32 5.77 -1.91
C ILE A 138 -21.31 6.00 -0.39
N ASN A 139 -21.37 4.94 0.40
CA ASN A 139 -21.11 5.00 1.83
C ASN A 139 -19.62 4.73 2.04
N ASN A 140 -18.88 5.72 2.54
CA ASN A 140 -17.56 5.43 3.08
C ASN A 140 -17.73 4.66 4.39
N ASN A 141 -17.07 3.52 4.49
CA ASN A 141 -16.98 2.75 5.71
C ASN A 141 -15.53 2.59 6.16
N SER A 142 -14.57 3.22 5.47
CA SER A 142 -13.18 3.26 5.92
C SER A 142 -13.02 4.12 7.18
N GLY A 143 -12.00 3.84 7.98
CA GLY A 143 -11.63 4.72 9.09
C GLY A 143 -11.08 6.07 8.58
N LYS A 144 -10.39 6.05 7.44
CA LYS A 144 -9.83 7.23 6.78
C LYS A 144 -9.84 7.05 5.26
N LEU A 145 -10.67 7.83 4.56
CA LEU A 145 -10.65 7.98 3.10
C LEU A 145 -10.02 9.33 2.75
N ILE A 146 -8.87 9.28 2.09
CA ILE A 146 -8.11 10.44 1.66
C ILE A 146 -8.42 10.70 0.18
N LEU A 147 -8.76 11.94 -0.12
CA LEU A 147 -9.13 12.41 -1.44
C LEU A 147 -8.05 13.40 -1.92
N GLY A 148 -7.58 13.24 -3.15
CA GLY A 148 -6.63 14.17 -3.75
C GLY A 148 -7.19 15.58 -3.94
N GLN A 149 -6.29 16.51 -4.28
CA GLN A 149 -6.54 17.95 -4.17
C GLN A 149 -7.65 18.49 -5.08
N GLN A 150 -7.94 17.84 -6.19
CA GLN A 150 -8.98 18.27 -7.14
C GLN A 150 -10.41 17.91 -6.69
N PHE A 151 -10.57 17.16 -5.61
CA PHE A 151 -11.89 16.85 -5.08
C PHE A 151 -12.45 18.00 -4.24
N HIS A 152 -13.68 18.39 -4.54
CA HIS A 152 -14.47 19.31 -3.74
C HIS A 152 -15.64 18.58 -3.09
N TYR A 153 -15.80 18.75 -1.77
CA TYR A 153 -16.85 18.09 -1.00
C TYR A 153 -17.73 19.13 -0.31
N ASN A 154 -19.04 19.00 -0.53
CA ASN A 154 -20.05 19.80 0.14
C ASN A 154 -20.69 18.98 1.26
N LYS A 155 -20.28 19.24 2.50
CA LYS A 155 -20.75 18.52 3.69
C LYS A 155 -22.27 18.61 3.91
N ASN A 156 -22.91 19.71 3.52
CA ASN A 156 -24.35 19.90 3.70
C ASN A 156 -25.19 19.04 2.75
N SER A 157 -24.73 18.88 1.50
CA SER A 157 -25.41 18.07 0.49
C SER A 157 -24.83 16.65 0.36
N THR A 158 -23.70 16.37 1.01
CA THR A 158 -22.92 15.12 0.92
C THR A 158 -22.47 14.82 -0.52
N MET A 159 -22.24 15.87 -1.31
CA MET A 159 -21.83 15.76 -2.71
C MET A 159 -20.32 15.94 -2.83
N LEU A 160 -19.68 15.00 -3.50
CA LEU A 160 -18.27 15.02 -3.90
C LEU A 160 -18.20 15.24 -5.40
N THR A 161 -17.39 16.18 -5.84
CA THR A 161 -17.14 16.44 -7.27
C THR A 161 -15.65 16.52 -7.55
N ASP A 162 -15.25 16.02 -8.72
CA ASP A 162 -13.91 16.18 -9.30
C ASP A 162 -13.89 17.27 -10.41
N GLY A 163 -14.97 18.06 -10.52
CA GLY A 163 -15.18 19.06 -11.56
C GLY A 163 -15.84 18.53 -12.83
N SER A 164 -15.76 17.23 -13.11
CA SER A 164 -16.39 16.59 -14.29
C SER A 164 -17.57 15.69 -13.90
N ASN A 165 -17.48 15.05 -12.75
CA ASN A 165 -18.47 14.14 -12.19
C ASN A 165 -18.88 14.64 -10.80
N THR A 166 -20.09 14.28 -10.40
CA THR A 166 -20.59 14.55 -9.06
C THR A 166 -21.26 13.31 -8.52
N VAL A 167 -20.82 12.86 -7.35
CA VAL A 167 -21.35 11.67 -6.67
C VAL A 167 -21.79 12.03 -5.26
N LYS A 168 -22.81 11.33 -4.75
CA LYS A 168 -23.16 11.45 -3.34
C LYS A 168 -22.30 10.49 -2.53
N ILE A 169 -21.51 11.03 -1.60
CA ILE A 169 -20.70 10.24 -0.66
C ILE A 169 -21.07 10.62 0.77
N VAL A 170 -21.45 9.64 1.57
CA VAL A 170 -21.89 9.84 2.96
C VAL A 170 -20.94 9.12 3.91
N ASP A 171 -20.56 9.82 5.00
CA ASP A 171 -19.85 9.40 6.24
C ASP A 171 -18.83 10.48 6.71
N SER A 172 -18.24 10.30 7.89
CA SER A 172 -17.34 11.22 8.61
C SER A 172 -15.85 11.02 8.34
N GLY A 173 -15.43 9.89 7.77
CA GLY A 173 -14.01 9.55 7.57
C GLY A 173 -13.33 10.18 6.35
N LEU A 174 -13.77 11.35 5.86
CA LEU A 174 -13.26 11.97 4.63
C LEU A 174 -12.17 13.01 4.92
N TYR A 175 -11.03 12.90 4.24
CA TYR A 175 -9.87 13.78 4.41
C TYR A 175 -9.34 14.25 3.06
N ARG A 176 -8.70 15.41 3.05
CA ARG A 176 -8.03 15.96 1.88
C ARG A 176 -6.53 15.79 1.95
N GLU A 177 -5.93 15.38 0.86
CA GLU A 177 -4.49 15.40 0.68
C GLU A 177 -3.96 16.85 0.53
N ASN A 178 -2.89 17.21 1.24
CA ASN A 178 -2.34 18.57 1.21
C ASN A 178 -1.30 18.85 0.11
N SER A 179 -0.79 17.80 -0.53
CA SER A 179 0.25 17.81 -1.56
C SER A 179 0.26 16.44 -2.22
N ASN A 180 0.66 16.31 -3.50
CA ASN A 180 0.72 15.00 -4.16
C ASN A 180 1.73 14.09 -3.44
N GLN A 181 1.26 13.31 -2.45
CA GLN A 181 2.09 12.45 -1.60
C GLN A 181 2.24 11.05 -2.22
N ILE A 182 1.34 10.68 -3.15
CA ILE A 182 1.53 9.52 -4.03
C ILE A 182 1.62 9.97 -5.48
N ASP A 183 2.79 9.79 -6.07
CA ASP A 183 2.98 9.86 -7.52
C ASP A 183 2.77 8.48 -8.14
N PHE A 184 1.53 8.22 -8.54
CA PHE A 184 1.17 6.93 -9.15
C PHE A 184 1.92 6.67 -10.46
N ASP A 185 2.29 7.68 -11.26
CA ASP A 185 2.98 7.42 -12.53
C ASP A 185 4.39 6.90 -12.27
N ASN A 186 5.13 7.58 -11.41
CA ASN A 186 6.47 7.16 -11.00
C ASN A 186 6.43 5.83 -10.25
N GLU A 187 5.45 5.63 -9.38
CA GLU A 187 5.30 4.37 -8.65
C GLU A 187 4.97 3.20 -9.58
N PHE A 188 4.09 3.36 -10.56
CA PHE A 188 3.81 2.30 -11.53
C PHE A 188 4.98 2.03 -12.48
N ILE A 189 5.83 3.02 -12.78
CA ILE A 189 7.11 2.77 -13.46
C ILE A 189 8.01 1.89 -12.59
N ARG A 190 8.17 2.22 -11.30
CA ARG A 190 8.98 1.44 -10.34
C ARG A 190 8.47 0.01 -10.19
N LEU A 191 7.15 -0.17 -10.03
CA LEU A 191 6.51 -1.49 -9.89
C LEU A 191 6.71 -2.33 -11.15
N LYS A 192 6.61 -1.75 -12.35
CA LYS A 192 6.89 -2.44 -13.62
C LYS A 192 8.35 -2.88 -13.71
N GLU A 193 9.30 -2.03 -13.35
CA GLU A 193 10.72 -2.39 -13.31
C GLU A 193 11.00 -3.51 -12.28
N ASN A 194 10.38 -3.46 -11.10
CA ASN A 194 10.51 -4.52 -10.11
C ASN A 194 9.90 -5.85 -10.57
N SER A 195 8.76 -5.81 -11.26
CA SER A 195 8.15 -6.99 -11.89
C SER A 195 9.09 -7.64 -12.90
N LYS A 196 9.79 -6.82 -13.71
CA LYS A 196 10.83 -7.30 -14.62
C LYS A 196 11.99 -7.94 -13.87
N LYS A 197 12.53 -7.29 -12.83
CA LYS A 197 13.65 -7.85 -12.04
C LYS A 197 13.32 -9.20 -11.43
N ILE A 198 12.10 -9.37 -10.89
CA ILE A 198 11.61 -10.66 -10.41
C ILE A 198 11.62 -11.70 -11.53
N ALA A 199 11.13 -11.33 -12.70
CA ALA A 199 11.02 -12.22 -13.84
C ALA A 199 12.41 -12.64 -14.39
N ASP A 200 13.33 -11.68 -14.54
CA ASP A 200 14.71 -11.92 -14.93
C ASP A 200 15.40 -12.88 -13.94
N PHE A 201 15.20 -12.64 -12.64
CA PHE A 201 15.76 -13.48 -11.58
C PHE A 201 15.18 -14.90 -11.59
N ALA A 202 13.88 -15.03 -11.83
CA ALA A 202 13.20 -16.31 -11.86
C ALA A 202 13.37 -17.07 -13.19
N GLN A 203 13.81 -16.44 -14.28
CA GLN A 203 13.72 -16.94 -15.65
C GLN A 203 14.27 -18.37 -15.84
N ASN A 204 15.34 -18.69 -15.12
CA ASN A 204 16.00 -20.01 -15.17
C ASN A 204 15.55 -20.97 -14.07
N ASN A 205 14.75 -20.50 -13.11
CA ASN A 205 14.23 -21.27 -11.98
C ASN A 205 12.95 -22.03 -12.36
N ASN A 206 13.07 -22.89 -13.36
CA ASN A 206 11.97 -23.71 -13.84
C ASN A 206 11.93 -25.02 -13.03
N PRO A 207 10.78 -25.38 -12.44
CA PRO A 207 10.65 -26.63 -11.71
C PRO A 207 10.59 -27.82 -12.68
N VAL A 208 10.95 -29.01 -12.20
CA VAL A 208 10.88 -30.24 -13.01
C VAL A 208 9.52 -30.90 -12.78
N ILE A 209 8.68 -30.91 -13.82
CA ILE A 209 7.35 -31.53 -13.78
C ILE A 209 7.42 -32.90 -14.47
N THR A 210 7.06 -33.96 -13.75
CA THR A 210 7.05 -35.34 -14.26
C THR A 210 5.72 -36.03 -14.01
N ASP A 211 5.47 -37.13 -14.72
CA ASP A 211 4.42 -38.07 -14.32
C ASP A 211 4.71 -38.61 -12.91
N SER A 212 3.69 -38.69 -12.06
CA SER A 212 3.80 -39.27 -10.72
C SER A 212 3.67 -40.79 -10.72
N GLY A 213 3.31 -41.41 -11.85
CA GLY A 213 2.97 -42.83 -11.94
C GLY A 213 1.56 -43.17 -11.45
N VAL A 214 0.79 -42.17 -11.00
CA VAL A 214 -0.62 -42.29 -10.64
C VAL A 214 -1.46 -41.59 -11.69
N TRP A 215 -2.49 -42.28 -12.21
CA TRP A 215 -3.33 -41.75 -13.29
C TRP A 215 -3.88 -40.36 -12.96
N GLY A 216 -3.63 -39.40 -13.84
CA GLY A 216 -4.09 -38.02 -13.70
C GLY A 216 -3.32 -37.17 -12.68
N LYS A 217 -2.17 -37.64 -12.16
CA LYS A 217 -1.35 -36.89 -11.21
C LYS A 217 0.06 -36.65 -11.75
N GLN A 218 0.54 -35.42 -11.58
CA GLN A 218 1.91 -35.03 -11.88
C GLN A 218 2.67 -34.72 -10.59
N ASN A 219 3.99 -34.89 -10.59
CA ASN A 219 4.89 -34.48 -9.52
C ASN A 219 5.61 -33.21 -9.94
N VAL A 220 5.70 -32.24 -9.03
CA VAL A 220 6.53 -31.04 -9.20
C VAL A 220 7.72 -31.13 -8.27
N ASN A 221 8.89 -31.33 -8.84
CA ASN A 221 10.15 -31.41 -8.12
C ASN A 221 10.84 -30.04 -8.12
N LEU A 222 11.13 -29.53 -6.90
CA LEU A 222 11.76 -28.24 -6.66
C LEU A 222 13.24 -28.37 -6.28
N SER A 223 13.83 -29.57 -6.34
CA SER A 223 15.19 -29.83 -5.84
C SER A 223 16.31 -29.05 -6.54
N ASN A 224 16.05 -28.55 -7.74
CA ASN A 224 16.99 -27.71 -8.50
C ASN A 224 16.91 -26.23 -8.11
N LEU A 225 15.93 -25.83 -7.30
CA LEU A 225 15.69 -24.44 -6.92
C LEU A 225 16.25 -24.17 -5.52
N LYS A 226 16.87 -23.01 -5.34
CA LYS A 226 17.42 -22.56 -4.06
C LYS A 226 16.71 -21.30 -3.60
N PRO A 227 16.22 -21.23 -2.36
CA PRO A 227 15.68 -20.01 -1.82
C PRO A 227 16.79 -19.02 -1.46
N ILE A 228 16.42 -17.74 -1.40
CA ILE A 228 17.27 -16.64 -0.96
C ILE A 228 16.49 -15.90 0.11
N ASP A 229 17.06 -15.78 1.30
CA ASP A 229 16.42 -15.17 2.47
C ASP A 229 15.00 -15.72 2.76
N GLY A 230 14.82 -17.02 2.52
CA GLY A 230 13.54 -17.71 2.70
C GLY A 230 12.51 -17.44 1.60
N ILE A 231 12.90 -16.82 0.48
CA ILE A 231 12.07 -16.59 -0.71
C ILE A 231 12.48 -17.56 -1.82
N LEU A 232 11.52 -18.34 -2.32
CA LEU A 232 11.71 -19.23 -3.47
C LEU A 232 11.14 -18.58 -4.73
N TYR A 233 12.00 -18.31 -5.71
CA TYR A 233 11.60 -17.77 -7.02
C TYR A 233 11.40 -18.90 -8.02
N ILE A 234 10.24 -18.95 -8.68
CA ILE A 234 9.86 -20.00 -9.64
C ILE A 234 9.37 -19.33 -10.92
N ASN A 235 9.71 -19.87 -12.07
CA ASN A 235 9.14 -19.45 -13.35
C ASN A 235 8.26 -20.56 -13.96
N PHE A 236 7.04 -20.20 -14.35
CA PHE A 236 6.14 -21.06 -15.11
C PHE A 236 5.85 -20.44 -16.48
N LYS A 237 6.01 -21.24 -17.54
CA LYS A 237 5.76 -20.83 -18.93
C LYS A 237 4.32 -21.04 -19.38
N SER A 238 3.49 -21.67 -18.54
CA SER A 238 2.11 -21.96 -18.86
C SER A 238 1.24 -21.94 -17.60
N LEU A 239 -0.03 -21.59 -17.78
CA LEU A 239 -1.04 -21.70 -16.72
C LEU A 239 -1.22 -23.16 -16.27
N SER A 240 -1.10 -24.13 -17.17
CA SER A 240 -1.20 -25.55 -16.83
C SER A 240 -0.12 -25.98 -15.83
N ASP A 241 1.11 -25.48 -15.96
CA ASP A 241 2.18 -25.83 -15.03
C ASP A 241 1.91 -25.27 -13.63
N LEU A 242 1.38 -24.04 -13.55
CA LEU A 242 0.91 -23.45 -12.29
C LEU A 242 -0.22 -24.29 -11.67
N GLN A 243 -1.23 -24.65 -12.47
CA GLN A 243 -2.34 -25.48 -11.99
C GLN A 243 -1.84 -26.84 -11.49
N THR A 244 -0.89 -27.46 -12.20
CA THR A 244 -0.23 -28.69 -11.76
C THR A 244 0.50 -28.48 -10.44
N PHE A 245 1.24 -27.39 -10.26
CA PHE A 245 1.89 -27.07 -9.00
C PHE A 245 0.92 -26.95 -7.83
N TYR A 246 -0.25 -26.35 -8.04
CA TYR A 246 -1.28 -26.25 -7.00
C TYR A 246 -2.04 -27.56 -6.74
N ASN A 247 -2.10 -28.48 -7.71
CA ASN A 247 -2.86 -29.73 -7.61
C ASN A 247 -1.98 -30.98 -7.35
N SER A 248 -0.66 -30.82 -7.23
CA SER A 248 0.29 -31.92 -7.05
C SER A 248 0.80 -32.04 -5.61
N THR A 249 1.46 -33.16 -5.30
CA THR A 249 2.36 -33.26 -4.14
C THR A 249 3.70 -32.69 -4.55
N SER A 250 4.01 -31.44 -4.18
CA SER A 250 5.34 -30.90 -4.44
C SER A 250 6.37 -31.65 -3.60
N SER A 251 7.38 -32.22 -4.26
CA SER A 251 8.48 -32.91 -3.60
C SER A 251 9.69 -31.99 -3.47
N ASN A 252 10.47 -32.18 -2.39
CA ASN A 252 11.72 -31.47 -2.15
C ASN A 252 11.58 -29.94 -2.02
N MET A 253 10.47 -29.43 -1.46
CA MET A 253 10.37 -28.03 -1.05
C MET A 253 11.45 -27.73 0.01
N PRO A 254 12.34 -26.74 -0.20
CA PRO A 254 13.34 -26.39 0.81
C PRO A 254 12.67 -25.95 2.12
N SER A 255 13.24 -26.38 3.25
CA SER A 255 12.61 -26.26 4.58
C SER A 255 12.55 -24.83 5.12
N ASP A 256 13.39 -23.94 4.61
CA ASP A 256 13.55 -22.54 4.98
C ASP A 256 12.64 -21.59 4.18
N VAL A 257 11.90 -22.08 3.18
CA VAL A 257 10.97 -21.27 2.37
C VAL A 257 9.80 -20.77 3.21
N LYS A 258 9.65 -19.44 3.28
CA LYS A 258 8.51 -18.75 3.89
C LYS A 258 7.62 -18.07 2.85
N THR A 259 8.23 -17.60 1.76
CA THR A 259 7.55 -16.92 0.66
C THR A 259 7.90 -17.58 -0.67
N ILE A 260 6.92 -17.70 -1.55
CA ILE A 260 7.09 -18.22 -2.90
C ILE A 260 6.69 -17.10 -3.87
N VAL A 261 7.61 -16.72 -4.75
CA VAL A 261 7.39 -15.73 -5.81
C VAL A 261 7.39 -16.48 -7.14
N ILE A 262 6.26 -16.45 -7.81
CA ILE A 262 6.06 -17.17 -9.07
C ILE A 262 5.96 -16.15 -10.19
N ASN A 263 6.92 -16.18 -11.13
CA ASN A 263 6.77 -15.49 -12.40
C ASN A 263 5.93 -16.33 -13.37
N MET A 264 4.89 -15.70 -13.91
CA MET A 264 4.05 -16.25 -14.96
C MET A 264 4.52 -15.69 -16.31
N ASP A 265 5.28 -16.49 -17.06
CA ASP A 265 5.75 -16.18 -18.42
C ASP A 265 4.67 -16.55 -19.43
N VAL A 266 3.71 -15.67 -19.58
CA VAL A 266 2.46 -15.86 -20.33
C VAL A 266 2.16 -14.63 -21.19
N ALA A 267 1.46 -14.82 -22.31
CA ALA A 267 1.26 -13.76 -23.31
C ALA A 267 -0.22 -13.47 -23.63
N THR A 268 -1.15 -14.24 -23.06
CA THR A 268 -2.58 -14.18 -23.36
C THR A 268 -3.39 -13.90 -22.10
N ASP A 269 -4.66 -13.56 -22.26
CA ASP A 269 -5.59 -13.50 -21.14
C ASP A 269 -5.58 -14.80 -20.33
N ILE A 270 -5.69 -14.67 -19.01
CA ILE A 270 -5.63 -15.76 -18.06
C ILE A 270 -6.95 -15.86 -17.31
N LYS A 271 -7.39 -17.09 -17.09
CA LYS A 271 -8.36 -17.43 -16.06
C LYS A 271 -7.66 -18.23 -14.98
N LEU A 272 -7.42 -17.61 -13.83
CA LEU A 272 -6.86 -18.29 -12.66
C LEU A 272 -8.00 -19.02 -11.96
N ASP A 273 -7.98 -20.35 -12.07
CA ASP A 273 -8.83 -21.26 -11.32
C ASP A 273 -7.91 -22.31 -10.71
N LEU A 274 -7.51 -22.04 -9.46
CA LEU A 274 -6.61 -22.90 -8.71
C LEU A 274 -7.48 -23.70 -7.74
N GLY A 275 -7.44 -25.03 -7.90
CA GLY A 275 -8.28 -25.99 -7.18
C GLY A 275 -7.98 -26.06 -5.67
N THR A 276 -7.94 -27.25 -5.10
CA THR A 276 -7.65 -27.39 -3.65
C THR A 276 -6.18 -27.18 -3.34
N GLN A 277 -5.87 -26.52 -2.20
CA GLN A 277 -4.51 -26.15 -1.82
C GLN A 277 -3.56 -27.34 -1.71
N ASN A 278 -2.43 -27.27 -2.41
CA ASN A 278 -1.26 -28.10 -2.16
C ASN A 278 -0.78 -27.90 -0.71
N GLN A 279 -0.65 -28.99 0.05
CA GLN A 279 -0.17 -28.98 1.43
C GLN A 279 1.22 -28.34 1.57
N ALA A 280 2.06 -28.39 0.54
CA ALA A 280 3.37 -27.75 0.53
C ALA A 280 3.30 -26.20 0.60
N LEU A 281 2.13 -25.61 0.31
CA LEU A 281 1.88 -24.17 0.43
C LEU A 281 1.33 -23.77 1.82
N ALA A 282 1.07 -24.74 2.70
CA ALA A 282 0.54 -24.45 4.04
C ALA A 282 1.51 -23.56 4.83
N GLY A 283 0.98 -22.45 5.37
CA GLY A 283 1.76 -21.48 6.15
C GLY A 283 2.73 -20.61 5.34
N LYS A 284 2.74 -20.72 4.00
CA LYS A 284 3.60 -19.92 3.12
C LYS A 284 2.81 -18.78 2.48
N LYS A 285 3.50 -17.66 2.19
CA LYS A 285 2.95 -16.56 1.39
C LYS A 285 3.28 -16.77 -0.07
N VAL A 286 2.34 -16.48 -0.97
CA VAL A 286 2.56 -16.60 -2.42
C VAL A 286 2.37 -15.25 -3.09
N MET A 287 3.27 -14.92 -4.01
CA MET A 287 3.14 -13.80 -4.93
C MET A 287 3.12 -14.36 -6.36
N LEU A 288 2.11 -14.00 -7.15
CA LEU A 288 2.09 -14.26 -8.59
C LEU A 288 2.51 -12.98 -9.32
N ASN A 289 3.73 -12.95 -9.83
CA ASN A 289 4.24 -11.92 -10.72
C ASN A 289 3.88 -12.23 -12.17
N PHE A 290 3.42 -11.23 -12.92
CA PHE A 290 3.06 -11.40 -14.33
C PHE A 290 3.99 -10.59 -15.23
N TYR A 291 4.94 -11.28 -15.86
CA TYR A 291 5.87 -10.70 -16.81
C TYR A 291 6.27 -11.74 -17.85
N ASN A 292 6.19 -11.35 -19.12
CA ASN A 292 6.52 -12.21 -20.25
C ASN A 292 8.03 -12.14 -20.52
N THR A 293 8.78 -13.05 -19.89
CA THR A 293 10.23 -13.17 -20.08
C THR A 293 10.59 -13.61 -21.49
N SER A 294 9.73 -14.37 -22.16
CA SER A 294 9.97 -14.83 -23.53
C SER A 294 10.01 -13.70 -24.55
N GLN A 295 9.24 -12.63 -24.32
CA GLN A 295 9.20 -11.44 -25.17
C GLN A 295 9.87 -10.21 -24.53
N ASN A 296 10.31 -10.32 -23.26
CA ASN A 296 10.83 -9.23 -22.44
C ASN A 296 9.85 -8.04 -22.36
N GLN A 297 8.60 -8.34 -21.99
CA GLN A 297 7.49 -7.37 -21.98
C GLN A 297 6.64 -7.52 -20.71
N GLN A 298 6.09 -6.38 -20.28
CA GLN A 298 5.09 -6.37 -19.22
C GLN A 298 3.84 -7.15 -19.66
N PHE A 299 3.24 -7.90 -18.74
CA PHE A 299 1.96 -8.53 -18.99
C PHE A 299 0.83 -7.48 -18.90
N ASP A 300 0.26 -7.13 -20.04
CA ASP A 300 -0.76 -6.09 -20.21
C ASP A 300 -2.16 -6.64 -20.53
N LYS A 301 -2.35 -7.95 -20.32
CA LYS A 301 -3.58 -8.68 -20.64
C LYS A 301 -4.46 -8.84 -19.41
N SER A 302 -5.63 -9.47 -19.58
CA SER A 302 -6.60 -9.65 -18.49
C SER A 302 -6.30 -10.88 -17.64
N ILE A 303 -6.43 -10.73 -16.31
CA ILE A 303 -6.38 -11.83 -15.33
C ILE A 303 -7.73 -11.96 -14.66
N ASN A 304 -8.46 -13.03 -14.97
CA ASN A 304 -9.74 -13.34 -14.35
C ASN A 304 -9.53 -14.28 -13.17
N LEU A 305 -9.72 -13.78 -11.96
CA LEU A 305 -9.68 -14.59 -10.74
C LEU A 305 -11.04 -15.27 -10.56
N GLY A 306 -11.07 -16.59 -10.76
CA GLY A 306 -12.25 -17.42 -10.47
C GLY A 306 -12.41 -17.71 -8.97
N ASN A 307 -13.27 -18.66 -8.63
CA ASN A 307 -13.45 -19.14 -7.25
C ASN A 307 -12.16 -19.74 -6.70
N GLN A 308 -11.39 -18.96 -5.92
CA GLN A 308 -10.17 -19.47 -5.31
C GLN A 308 -10.49 -20.23 -4.03
N SER A 309 -10.09 -21.50 -3.97
CA SER A 309 -10.10 -22.27 -2.72
C SER A 309 -8.75 -22.20 -1.97
N VAL A 310 -7.84 -21.35 -2.46
CA VAL A 310 -6.45 -21.21 -1.99
C VAL A 310 -6.14 -19.76 -1.65
N ASN A 311 -5.38 -19.54 -0.57
CA ASN A 311 -4.91 -18.20 -0.24
C ASN A 311 -3.69 -17.83 -1.10
N LEU A 312 -3.93 -17.04 -2.15
CA LEU A 312 -2.92 -16.65 -3.14
C LEU A 312 -2.00 -15.50 -2.73
N GLY A 313 -2.15 -14.92 -1.54
CA GLY A 313 -1.28 -13.85 -1.03
C GLY A 313 -1.35 -12.55 -1.84
N LEU A 314 -0.67 -12.46 -3.00
CA LEU A 314 -0.60 -11.28 -3.87
C LEU A 314 -0.68 -11.63 -5.36
N ILE A 315 -1.50 -10.89 -6.12
CA ILE A 315 -1.36 -10.74 -7.57
C ILE A 315 -0.57 -9.47 -7.87
N PHE A 316 0.62 -9.62 -8.45
CA PHE A 316 1.51 -8.53 -8.84
C PHE A 316 1.57 -8.42 -10.38
N ALA A 317 0.75 -7.55 -10.94
CA ALA A 317 0.57 -7.40 -12.39
C ALA A 317 0.42 -5.91 -12.79
N PRO A 318 1.45 -5.08 -12.58
CA PRO A 318 1.35 -3.61 -12.62
C PRO A 318 0.98 -3.01 -13.99
N ALA A 319 0.98 -3.79 -15.08
CA ALA A 319 0.51 -3.37 -16.39
C ALA A 319 -0.84 -3.97 -16.81
N ALA A 320 -1.39 -4.90 -16.02
CA ALA A 320 -2.53 -5.72 -16.39
C ALA A 320 -3.87 -5.17 -15.89
N THR A 321 -4.95 -5.75 -16.41
CA THR A 321 -6.29 -5.65 -15.82
C THR A 321 -6.59 -6.91 -15.01
N VAL A 322 -6.93 -6.76 -13.73
CA VAL A 322 -7.25 -7.88 -12.83
C VAL A 322 -8.73 -7.84 -12.46
N ASN A 323 -9.47 -8.87 -12.86
CA ASN A 323 -10.87 -9.05 -12.51
C ASN A 323 -10.96 -9.96 -11.28
N VAL A 324 -11.25 -9.35 -10.13
CA VAL A 324 -11.38 -10.04 -8.85
C VAL A 324 -12.83 -10.44 -8.65
N SER A 325 -13.09 -11.74 -8.57
CA SER A 325 -14.42 -12.28 -8.28
C SER A 325 -14.38 -13.30 -7.15
N HIS A 326 -15.55 -13.53 -6.53
CA HIS A 326 -15.90 -14.56 -5.55
C HIS A 326 -14.73 -15.41 -4.99
N GLY A 327 -14.36 -15.21 -3.73
CA GLY A 327 -13.49 -16.16 -3.02
C GLY A 327 -12.05 -15.70 -2.83
N TYR A 328 -11.53 -14.79 -3.67
CA TYR A 328 -10.17 -14.27 -3.51
C TYR A 328 -10.01 -13.51 -2.18
N ALA A 329 -8.89 -13.69 -1.48
CA ALA A 329 -8.65 -13.05 -0.18
C ALA A 329 -7.22 -12.48 -0.06
N GLY A 330 -6.52 -12.28 -1.17
CA GLY A 330 -5.17 -11.69 -1.20
C GLY A 330 -5.16 -10.21 -1.57
N SER A 331 -3.97 -9.65 -1.77
CA SER A 331 -3.76 -8.29 -2.26
C SER A 331 -3.60 -8.26 -3.78
N VAL A 332 -3.82 -7.11 -4.41
CA VAL A 332 -3.68 -6.90 -5.86
C VAL A 332 -2.95 -5.59 -6.12
N VAL A 333 -1.93 -5.66 -6.96
CA VAL A 333 -1.29 -4.49 -7.58
C VAL A 333 -1.41 -4.64 -9.08
N ALA A 334 -2.16 -3.74 -9.71
CA ALA A 334 -2.46 -3.83 -11.15
C ALA A 334 -2.71 -2.47 -11.77
N ASN A 335 -2.63 -2.37 -13.10
CA ASN A 335 -3.02 -1.11 -13.76
C ASN A 335 -4.51 -0.85 -13.55
N GLU A 336 -5.33 -1.87 -13.77
CA GLU A 336 -6.77 -1.82 -13.56
C GLU A 336 -7.23 -2.97 -12.68
N VAL A 337 -8.20 -2.70 -11.80
CA VAL A 337 -8.85 -3.73 -10.99
C VAL A 337 -10.36 -3.61 -11.11
N THR A 338 -11.00 -4.67 -11.61
CA THR A 338 -12.46 -4.81 -11.53
C THR A 338 -12.81 -5.69 -10.34
N ASN A 339 -13.33 -5.11 -9.27
CA ASN A 339 -13.71 -5.84 -8.07
C ASN A 339 -15.21 -6.15 -8.05
N SER A 340 -15.52 -7.45 -7.93
CA SER A 340 -16.86 -7.99 -7.71
C SER A 340 -16.91 -8.93 -6.50
N ASN A 341 -15.91 -8.83 -5.61
CA ASN A 341 -15.72 -9.73 -4.48
C ASN A 341 -16.08 -9.02 -3.16
N SER A 342 -16.69 -9.77 -2.23
CA SER A 342 -17.07 -9.31 -0.88
C SER A 342 -16.13 -9.79 0.22
N ASN A 343 -15.21 -10.71 -0.09
CA ASN A 343 -14.29 -11.26 0.91
C ASN A 343 -13.30 -10.20 1.38
N ALA A 344 -13.00 -10.23 2.68
CA ALA A 344 -11.94 -9.42 3.26
C ALA A 344 -10.60 -9.80 2.63
N LEU A 345 -9.94 -8.83 2.01
CA LEU A 345 -8.62 -9.00 1.46
C LEU A 345 -7.57 -8.97 2.57
N THR A 346 -6.56 -9.83 2.46
CA THR A 346 -5.44 -9.90 3.41
C THR A 346 -4.23 -9.17 2.85
N PRO A 347 -3.54 -8.35 3.67
CA PRO A 347 -2.37 -7.62 3.22
C PRO A 347 -1.20 -8.56 2.95
N PHE A 348 -0.42 -8.25 1.91
CA PHE A 348 0.83 -8.93 1.62
C PHE A 348 2.00 -8.04 2.08
N PRO A 349 2.97 -8.57 2.87
CA PRO A 349 4.11 -7.78 3.31
C PRO A 349 5.00 -7.45 2.11
N ASP A 350 5.75 -6.35 2.18
CA ASP A 350 6.78 -6.13 1.18
C ASP A 350 7.86 -7.22 1.24
N ILE A 351 8.54 -7.41 0.12
CA ILE A 351 9.69 -8.29 -0.01
C ILE A 351 10.82 -7.54 -0.70
N ASP A 352 12.05 -7.95 -0.44
CA ASP A 352 13.20 -7.35 -1.09
C ASP A 352 13.16 -7.57 -2.61
N VAL A 353 13.58 -6.56 -3.37
CA VAL A 353 13.83 -6.73 -4.80
C VAL A 353 14.94 -7.75 -4.97
N PRO A 354 14.75 -8.82 -5.78
CA PRO A 354 15.76 -9.85 -5.94
C PRO A 354 17.06 -9.28 -6.52
N THR A 355 18.17 -9.72 -5.97
CA THR A 355 19.52 -9.38 -6.43
C THR A 355 20.36 -10.65 -6.57
N ASP A 356 21.24 -10.68 -7.57
CA ASP A 356 22.21 -11.78 -7.76
C ASP A 356 23.24 -11.85 -6.61
N ASP A 357 23.43 -10.74 -5.90
CA ASP A 357 24.26 -10.68 -4.70
C ASP A 357 23.47 -11.22 -3.50
N ASN A 358 23.80 -12.46 -3.10
CA ASN A 358 23.37 -13.11 -1.86
C ASN A 358 23.94 -12.45 -0.59
N THR A 359 24.19 -11.15 -0.59
CA THR A 359 24.43 -10.43 0.67
C THR A 359 23.09 -10.32 1.38
N PRO A 360 22.90 -10.96 2.54
CA PRO A 360 21.72 -10.75 3.36
C PRO A 360 21.60 -9.25 3.59
N LYS A 361 20.50 -8.65 3.14
CA LYS A 361 20.26 -7.24 3.43
C LYS A 361 19.65 -7.13 4.81
N SER A 362 20.32 -6.35 5.64
CA SER A 362 19.89 -6.05 7.00
C SER A 362 18.63 -5.18 6.93
N SER A 363 17.46 -5.74 7.22
CA SER A 363 16.25 -4.94 7.41
C SER A 363 16.23 -4.40 8.85
N LEU A 364 16.41 -3.09 8.97
CA LEU A 364 16.19 -2.33 10.19
C LEU A 364 15.08 -1.32 9.93
N ILE A 365 13.90 -1.56 10.53
CA ILE A 365 12.87 -0.53 10.62
C ILE A 365 13.16 0.25 11.90
N VAL A 366 13.45 1.55 11.74
CA VAL A 366 13.85 2.44 12.83
C VAL A 366 12.75 3.48 13.08
N PRO A 367 12.41 3.80 14.34
CA PRO A 367 11.63 4.99 14.65
C PRO A 367 12.36 6.26 14.19
N LYS A 368 11.71 7.05 13.32
CA LYS A 368 12.30 8.29 12.78
C LYS A 368 12.46 9.41 13.83
N ASN A 369 11.74 9.36 14.96
CA ASN A 369 11.76 10.40 16.00
C ASN A 369 11.71 9.80 17.41
N ILE A 370 12.49 10.35 18.36
CA ILE A 370 12.30 10.10 19.79
C ILE A 370 11.62 11.32 20.42
N ASP A 371 10.48 11.09 21.09
CA ASP A 371 9.74 12.10 21.84
C ASP A 371 9.83 11.84 23.35
N PHE A 372 10.41 12.79 24.09
CA PHE A 372 10.49 12.76 25.55
C PHE A 372 9.26 13.39 26.23
N GLY A 373 8.28 13.83 25.45
CA GLY A 373 7.08 14.51 25.93
C GLY A 373 7.36 15.97 26.36
N LYS A 374 6.42 16.54 27.12
CA LYS A 374 6.52 17.91 27.63
C LYS A 374 7.28 17.95 28.95
N VAL A 375 8.29 18.81 29.04
CA VAL A 375 9.09 18.99 30.25
C VAL A 375 8.90 20.41 30.81
N SER A 376 8.53 20.50 32.09
CA SER A 376 8.41 21.77 32.82
C SER A 376 9.78 22.39 33.12
N ILE A 377 9.89 23.72 33.03
CA ILE A 377 11.12 24.47 33.36
C ILE A 377 11.58 24.16 34.79
N ASN A 378 12.90 23.97 34.98
CA ASN A 378 13.57 23.77 36.28
C ASN A 378 13.08 22.56 37.10
N SER A 379 12.31 21.65 36.50
CA SER A 379 11.75 20.51 37.25
C SER A 379 12.78 19.41 37.52
N VAL A 380 13.61 19.07 36.54
CA VAL A 380 14.66 18.03 36.64
C VAL A 380 15.85 18.40 35.75
N ASN A 381 17.05 17.91 36.09
CA ASN A 381 18.24 18.11 35.26
C ASN A 381 18.42 17.04 34.17
N THR A 382 17.77 15.88 34.37
CA THR A 382 17.89 14.70 33.53
C THR A 382 16.53 14.02 33.38
N ILE A 383 16.26 13.47 32.20
CA ILE A 383 15.08 12.63 31.94
C ILE A 383 15.51 11.44 31.10
N THR A 384 15.08 10.25 31.50
CA THR A 384 15.27 9.01 30.75
C THR A 384 13.96 8.66 30.04
N LYS A 385 14.04 8.24 28.77
CA LYS A 385 12.89 7.86 27.96
C LYS A 385 12.30 6.54 28.45
N GLU A 386 11.00 6.57 28.75
CA GLU A 386 10.19 5.37 28.90
C GLU A 386 9.45 5.12 27.57
N TRP A 387 9.53 3.89 27.08
CA TRP A 387 8.95 3.49 25.80
C TRP A 387 7.54 2.95 25.98
N SER A 388 6.56 3.49 25.24
CA SER A 388 5.21 2.94 25.22
C SER A 388 5.17 1.52 24.60
N PRO A 389 4.15 0.71 24.89
CA PRO A 389 3.98 -0.61 24.25
C PRO A 389 3.96 -0.57 22.72
N GLU A 390 3.48 0.52 22.14
CA GLU A 390 3.46 0.78 20.70
C GLU A 390 4.87 1.12 20.19
N GLU A 391 5.58 2.02 20.87
CA GLU A 391 6.97 2.39 20.51
C GLU A 391 7.93 1.20 20.62
N GLN A 392 7.75 0.33 21.61
CA GLN A 392 8.56 -0.88 21.79
C GLN A 392 8.50 -1.84 20.59
N LYS A 393 7.47 -1.74 19.74
CA LYS A 393 7.30 -2.54 18.52
C LYS A 393 7.87 -1.87 17.28
N GLN A 394 8.35 -0.63 17.37
CA GLN A 394 8.81 0.14 16.20
C GLN A 394 10.25 -0.16 15.81
N LEU A 395 11.11 -0.55 16.78
CA LEU A 395 12.45 -1.04 16.48
C LEU A 395 12.39 -2.55 16.31
N VAL A 396 12.43 -2.99 15.06
CA VAL A 396 12.42 -4.41 14.70
C VAL A 396 13.72 -4.75 13.98
N VAL A 397 14.40 -5.78 14.45
CA VAL A 397 15.60 -6.29 13.79
C VAL A 397 15.40 -7.74 13.38
N GLY A 398 15.66 -8.04 12.11
CA GLY A 398 15.68 -9.42 11.60
C GLY A 398 17.11 -9.96 11.55
N GLY A 399 17.26 -11.28 11.71
CA GLY A 399 18.55 -11.94 11.51
C GLY A 399 18.57 -13.44 11.86
N PRO A 400 19.67 -14.15 11.52
CA PRO A 400 19.89 -15.54 11.92
C PRO A 400 19.95 -15.70 13.45
N LYS A 401 19.62 -16.91 13.93
CA LYS A 401 19.82 -17.28 15.34
C LYS A 401 21.30 -17.08 15.73
N ASP A 402 21.55 -16.64 16.96
CA ASP A 402 22.89 -16.42 17.53
C ASP A 402 23.72 -15.28 16.88
N SER A 403 23.10 -14.41 16.08
CA SER A 403 23.79 -13.23 15.54
C SER A 403 23.97 -12.14 16.60
N ASN A 404 25.10 -11.44 16.49
CA ASN A 404 25.38 -10.22 17.24
C ASN A 404 25.20 -9.02 16.32
N LEU A 405 24.63 -7.95 16.84
CA LEU A 405 24.41 -6.72 16.10
C LEU A 405 25.14 -5.57 16.78
N LYS A 406 25.91 -4.84 15.98
CA LYS A 406 26.50 -3.57 16.39
C LYS A 406 25.79 -2.42 15.69
N ILE A 407 25.16 -1.55 16.49
CA ILE A 407 24.41 -0.40 16.01
C ILE A 407 25.08 0.87 16.51
N ASN A 408 25.52 1.71 15.59
CA ASN A 408 25.96 3.06 15.89
C ASN A 408 24.75 4.01 15.93
N LEU A 409 24.82 4.98 16.83
CA LEU A 409 23.76 5.95 17.07
C LEU A 409 24.30 7.37 16.95
N SER A 410 23.58 8.23 16.24
CA SER A 410 23.86 9.66 16.26
C SER A 410 22.58 10.48 16.35
N VAL A 411 22.62 11.57 17.12
CA VAL A 411 21.49 12.50 17.28
C VAL A 411 21.75 13.76 16.47
N SER A 412 20.73 14.20 15.73
CA SER A 412 20.73 15.46 14.98
C SER A 412 19.41 16.21 15.13
N ASN A 413 19.32 17.43 14.58
CA ASN A 413 18.08 18.20 14.47
C ASN A 413 17.27 18.29 15.78
N GLN A 414 17.94 18.58 16.90
CA GLN A 414 17.29 18.71 18.20
C GLN A 414 16.33 19.90 18.18
N LYS A 415 15.08 19.69 18.62
CA LYS A 415 13.99 20.67 18.56
C LYS A 415 13.29 20.84 19.92
N ILE A 416 12.88 22.07 20.20
CA ILE A 416 11.90 22.41 21.25
C ILE A 416 10.66 23.00 20.60
N ASN A 417 9.49 22.41 20.83
CA ASN A 417 8.22 22.83 20.22
C ASN A 417 8.31 22.94 18.68
N GLY A 418 9.09 22.06 18.04
CA GLY A 418 9.33 22.07 16.60
C GLY A 418 10.42 23.02 16.08
N ASN A 419 11.00 23.87 16.94
CA ASN A 419 12.07 24.80 16.55
C ASN A 419 13.45 24.23 16.90
N THR A 420 14.40 24.31 15.97
CA THR A 420 15.78 23.84 16.16
C THR A 420 16.48 24.60 17.30
N LEU A 421 17.19 23.87 18.16
CA LEU A 421 17.96 24.43 19.26
C LEU A 421 19.23 25.16 18.80
N SER A 422 19.54 26.28 19.43
CA SER A 422 20.84 26.96 19.27
C SER A 422 21.95 26.23 20.05
N GLU A 423 23.22 26.39 19.66
CA GLU A 423 24.38 25.76 20.33
C GLU A 423 24.46 26.08 21.83
N GLN A 424 23.96 27.26 22.25
CA GLN A 424 23.95 27.73 23.64
C GLN A 424 22.83 27.10 24.48
N GLN A 425 21.89 26.40 23.84
CA GLN A 425 20.78 25.65 24.46
C GLN A 425 20.94 24.13 24.26
N ALA A 426 22.14 23.68 23.87
CA ALA A 426 22.38 22.29 23.51
C ALA A 426 22.12 21.35 24.70
N LEU A 427 21.12 20.48 24.52
CA LEU A 427 20.92 19.33 25.39
C LEU A 427 21.99 18.30 25.08
N THR A 428 22.41 17.57 26.11
CA THR A 428 23.25 16.39 25.90
C THR A 428 22.33 15.19 25.84
N TRP A 429 22.37 14.50 24.70
CA TRP A 429 21.66 13.25 24.50
C TRP A 429 22.62 12.13 24.81
N ASN A 430 22.19 11.20 25.64
CA ASN A 430 23.03 10.15 26.18
C ASN A 430 22.41 8.78 25.92
N LEU A 431 23.26 7.84 25.55
CA LEU A 431 23.00 6.42 25.62
C LEU A 431 23.59 5.88 26.92
N ILE A 432 22.78 5.22 27.73
CA ILE A 432 23.20 4.57 28.97
C ILE A 432 23.18 3.07 28.72
N TYR A 433 24.30 2.40 29.01
CA TYR A 433 24.36 0.96 29.09
C TYR A 433 24.40 0.53 30.55
N THR A 434 23.53 -0.41 30.91
CA THR A 434 23.47 -0.99 32.25
C THR A 434 23.51 -2.50 32.17
N ASP A 435 24.44 -3.11 32.90
CA ASP A 435 24.54 -4.55 33.15
C ASP A 435 24.32 -4.83 34.65
N PRO A 436 23.12 -5.29 35.03
CA PRO A 436 22.81 -5.59 36.44
C PRO A 436 23.70 -6.66 37.07
N LYS A 437 24.26 -7.58 36.26
CA LYS A 437 25.12 -8.66 36.72
C LYS A 437 26.58 -8.23 36.81
N THR A 438 26.98 -7.23 36.02
CA THR A 438 28.36 -6.69 36.03
C THR A 438 28.35 -5.16 36.00
N PRO A 439 27.99 -4.50 37.11
CA PRO A 439 27.78 -3.04 37.13
C PRO A 439 29.02 -2.21 36.78
N THR A 440 30.21 -2.79 36.87
CA THR A 440 31.47 -2.15 36.47
C THR A 440 31.55 -1.83 34.98
N ASN A 441 30.71 -2.48 34.16
CA ASN A 441 30.64 -2.25 32.72
C ASN A 441 29.66 -1.12 32.35
N ASN A 442 28.90 -0.60 33.33
CA ASN A 442 27.92 0.46 33.10
C ASN A 442 28.63 1.73 32.63
N HIS A 443 28.08 2.36 31.60
CA HIS A 443 28.65 3.57 31.05
C HIS A 443 27.59 4.44 30.40
N THR A 444 27.94 5.72 30.23
CA THR A 444 27.10 6.72 29.58
C THR A 444 27.90 7.36 28.46
N GLN A 445 27.33 7.41 27.26
CA GLN A 445 27.94 7.99 26.06
C GLN A 445 27.06 9.12 25.54
N ALA A 446 27.66 10.28 25.30
CA ALA A 446 26.97 11.39 24.63
C ALA A 446 26.85 11.11 23.13
N ILE A 447 25.63 10.97 22.63
CA ILE A 447 25.32 10.56 21.24
C ILE A 447 25.02 11.74 20.29
N ASN A 448 25.03 12.97 20.82
CA ASN A 448 24.97 14.20 20.03
C ASN A 448 26.36 14.85 19.83
N GLN A 449 27.41 14.27 20.40
CA GLN A 449 28.80 14.74 20.27
C GLN A 449 29.72 13.70 19.58
N GLY A 450 29.17 12.52 19.31
CA GLY A 450 29.85 11.39 18.70
C GLY A 450 28.86 10.25 18.50
N ALA A 451 29.32 9.14 17.90
CA ALA A 451 28.47 7.97 17.72
C ALA A 451 28.39 7.16 19.01
N GLY A 452 27.18 6.93 19.52
CA GLY A 452 26.92 5.91 20.54
C GLY A 452 26.96 4.51 19.94
N ILE A 453 27.30 3.50 20.74
CA ILE A 453 27.38 2.12 20.24
C ILE A 453 26.49 1.21 21.09
N ILE A 454 25.60 0.49 20.41
CA ILE A 454 24.80 -0.58 20.97
C ILE A 454 25.33 -1.91 20.44
N ASN A 455 25.72 -2.78 21.36
CA ASN A 455 25.91 -4.19 21.09
C ASN A 455 24.68 -4.95 21.57
N TYR A 456 23.96 -5.59 20.65
CA TYR A 456 22.75 -6.35 20.93
C TYR A 456 22.93 -7.81 20.55
N TRP A 457 22.55 -8.70 21.45
CA TRP A 457 22.56 -10.14 21.25
C TRP A 457 21.14 -10.71 21.43
N ARG A 458 20.70 -11.54 20.48
CA ARG A 458 19.37 -12.15 20.53
C ARG A 458 19.27 -13.16 21.68
N TRP A 459 18.24 -13.03 22.50
CA TRP A 459 17.91 -14.04 23.50
C TRP A 459 17.28 -15.30 22.84
N ASN A 460 17.88 -16.45 23.12
CA ASN A 460 17.51 -17.82 22.73
C ASN A 460 16.04 -18.27 22.91
N GLY A 461 15.19 -17.51 23.59
CA GLY A 461 13.81 -17.91 23.91
C GLY A 461 12.77 -17.58 22.84
N ASN A 462 13.09 -16.74 21.85
CA ASN A 462 12.11 -16.28 20.86
C ASN A 462 12.19 -17.14 19.58
N GLN A 463 11.08 -17.75 19.13
CA GLN A 463 11.04 -18.53 17.88
C GLN A 463 10.89 -17.65 16.63
N ASP A 464 10.61 -16.36 16.80
CA ASP A 464 10.34 -15.45 15.68
C ASP A 464 11.63 -15.01 14.95
N SER A 465 11.53 -14.75 13.65
CA SER A 465 12.60 -14.14 12.85
C SER A 465 12.74 -12.62 13.05
N ALA A 466 11.90 -12.02 13.90
CA ALA A 466 11.86 -10.59 14.21
C ALA A 466 12.15 -10.36 15.70
N TRP A 467 13.06 -9.43 16.00
CA TRP A 467 13.53 -9.10 17.35
C TRP A 467 13.12 -7.67 17.70
N TYR A 468 12.83 -7.42 18.98
CA TYR A 468 12.30 -6.14 19.45
C TYR A 468 13.18 -5.58 20.57
N PRO A 469 14.34 -4.97 20.24
CA PRO A 469 15.33 -4.59 21.26
C PRO A 469 14.76 -3.65 22.33
N LEU A 470 13.89 -2.70 21.96
CA LEU A 470 13.25 -1.79 22.93
C LEU A 470 12.40 -2.54 23.96
N LYS A 471 11.61 -3.53 23.50
CA LYS A 471 10.82 -4.39 24.37
C LYS A 471 11.72 -5.21 25.30
N ASP A 472 12.79 -5.78 24.76
CA ASP A 472 13.73 -6.61 25.51
C ASP A 472 14.44 -5.78 26.59
N TRP A 473 14.90 -4.57 26.26
CA TRP A 473 15.55 -3.67 27.21
C TRP A 473 14.60 -3.19 28.30
N THR A 474 13.34 -2.86 27.98
CA THR A 474 12.32 -2.53 28.98
C THR A 474 12.08 -3.72 29.93
N TRP A 475 11.98 -4.93 29.39
CA TRP A 475 11.82 -6.13 30.22
C TRP A 475 13.06 -6.39 31.10
N ASN A 476 14.27 -6.28 30.53
CA ASN A 476 15.53 -6.46 31.25
C ASN A 476 15.70 -5.43 32.37
N LYS A 477 15.32 -4.17 32.14
CA LYS A 477 15.29 -3.12 33.17
C LYS A 477 14.33 -3.47 34.31
N ALA A 478 13.12 -3.92 34.00
CA ALA A 478 12.14 -4.28 35.02
C ALA A 478 12.56 -5.50 35.86
N ASN A 479 13.26 -6.47 35.25
CA ASN A 479 13.62 -7.74 35.89
C ASN A 479 15.06 -7.81 36.39
N GLN A 480 15.91 -6.85 36.03
CA GLN A 480 17.34 -6.78 36.42
C GLN A 480 18.12 -8.05 36.04
N THR A 481 17.75 -8.68 34.92
CA THR A 481 18.22 -10.03 34.54
C THR A 481 19.34 -10.02 33.50
N ASN A 482 19.34 -9.09 32.56
CA ASN A 482 20.32 -9.01 31.47
C ASN A 482 20.67 -7.54 31.20
N PRO A 483 21.74 -7.26 30.42
CA PRO A 483 22.07 -5.90 30.04
C PRO A 483 20.97 -5.22 29.23
N TYR A 484 20.89 -3.90 29.35
CA TYR A 484 19.93 -3.08 28.63
C TYR A 484 20.49 -1.69 28.35
N TYR A 485 19.87 -1.01 27.37
CA TYR A 485 20.19 0.36 27.01
C TYR A 485 19.03 1.30 27.33
N GLU A 486 19.35 2.51 27.76
CA GLU A 486 18.40 3.60 27.99
C GLU A 486 18.84 4.88 27.27
N PHE A 487 17.86 5.71 26.89
CA PHE A 487 18.10 7.01 26.28
C PHE A 487 17.80 8.11 27.28
N GLN A 488 18.76 9.00 27.50
CA GLN A 488 18.64 10.08 28.48
C GLN A 488 19.00 11.43 27.89
N ILE A 489 18.18 12.43 28.16
CA ILE A 489 18.53 13.84 27.96
C ILE A 489 19.03 14.45 29.27
N THR A 490 20.11 15.22 29.22
CA THR A 490 20.66 15.98 30.34
C THR A 490 20.83 17.45 29.98
N ASN A 491 21.24 18.27 30.95
CA ASN A 491 21.38 19.73 30.82
C ASN A 491 20.02 20.49 30.79
N LEU A 492 18.94 19.86 31.24
CA LEU A 492 17.58 20.44 31.21
C LEU A 492 17.43 21.69 32.09
N LYS A 493 18.23 21.85 33.15
CA LYS A 493 18.21 23.04 34.02
C LYS A 493 18.66 24.32 33.32
N ASN A 494 19.41 24.21 32.23
CA ASN A 494 19.90 25.36 31.47
C ASN A 494 18.91 25.80 30.37
N ILE A 495 17.77 25.12 30.25
CA ILE A 495 16.73 25.47 29.28
C ILE A 495 15.80 26.53 29.86
N GLN A 496 15.57 27.59 29.07
CA GLN A 496 14.79 28.76 29.47
C GLN A 496 13.32 28.70 29.00
N GLN A 497 12.91 27.64 28.28
CA GLN A 497 11.59 27.52 27.65
C GLN A 497 10.91 26.18 27.97
N VAL A 498 9.61 26.20 28.29
CA VAL A 498 8.80 24.97 28.37
C VAL A 498 8.56 24.46 26.95
N GLY A 499 8.63 23.14 26.75
CA GLY A 499 8.23 22.59 25.46
C GLY A 499 8.26 21.08 25.36
N GLN A 500 7.89 20.61 24.17
CA GLN A 500 8.09 19.24 23.73
C GLN A 500 9.49 19.11 23.13
N TYR A 501 10.25 18.14 23.61
CA TYR A 501 11.65 17.93 23.24
C TYR A 501 11.74 16.73 22.31
N THR A 502 12.24 16.97 21.10
CA THR A 502 12.36 15.95 20.06
C THR A 502 13.74 16.04 19.41
N ALA A 503 14.22 14.92 18.86
CA ALA A 503 15.39 14.91 18.00
C ALA A 503 15.30 13.76 17.00
N ASP A 504 16.06 13.90 15.93
CA ASP A 504 16.18 12.89 14.89
C ASP A 504 17.33 11.96 15.28
N LEU A 505 17.03 10.68 15.50
CA LEU A 505 18.03 9.66 15.86
C LEU A 505 18.36 8.80 14.64
N THR A 506 19.62 8.82 14.23
CA THR A 506 20.14 7.97 13.15
C THR A 506 20.76 6.73 13.74
N TRP A 507 20.38 5.57 13.20
CA TRP A 507 20.91 4.26 13.59
C TRP A 507 21.65 3.67 12.40
N THR A 508 22.91 3.31 12.56
CA THR A 508 23.76 2.72 11.52
C THR A 508 24.24 1.35 11.97
N ILE A 509 23.82 0.29 11.28
CA ILE A 509 24.32 -1.06 11.57
C ILE A 509 25.63 -1.26 10.82
N ASN A 510 26.70 -1.59 11.54
CA ASN A 510 28.01 -1.79 10.92
C ASN A 510 28.39 -3.26 10.76
N ASP A 511 27.90 -4.11 11.66
CA ASP A 511 28.23 -5.54 11.71
C ASP A 511 26.95 -6.36 11.58
N ALA A 512 26.17 -6.08 10.53
CA ALA A 512 25.03 -6.92 10.21
C ALA A 512 25.53 -8.27 9.65
N PRO A 513 24.89 -9.40 10.02
CA PRO A 513 25.22 -10.69 9.43
C PRO A 513 24.97 -10.72 7.91
#